data_AF-A0A937C4U0-F1
#
_entry.id   AF-A0A937C4U0-F1
#
_cell.length_a   1.000
_cell.length_b   1.000
_cell.length_c   1.000
_cell.angle_alpha   90.00
_cell.angle_beta   90.00
_cell.angle_gamma   90.00
#
_symmetry.space_group_name_H-M   'P 1'
#
loop_
_entity.id
_entity.type
_entity.pdbx_description
1 polymer ?
#
loop_
_entity_poly.entity_id
_entity_poly.type
_entity_poly.pdbx_seq_one_letter_code
_entity_poly.pdbx_strand_id
1 'polypeptide(L)'
;MSHLKERQQKNCLNCNTEVQGRYCQNCGQENIEPKETVWHLIAHFFQDITHFDGKFFSTVKYLVIRPGFLSREYMVGRRASYVNPIRMYIFTSAFFFLIFFSFMHVDKKSLMGESKMNGKTWAQVTAMDSLAFDAFTKNVNKEDKRGEIPMTREAFKKYFDSSIQVGTIHFTNTDFTSKEEYDSALSSGKVHHGWFRRLLVYKQVDINERYKNDVGQGLRDYSNILLHSLPQVFFVLLPLFALMLKLLYIRRKDYYYVNHAIFSLHFYIFSFINMLIIFALTELNNWLDWGVIAFLQVILGLGTFFYLYKAMRKFYMQRRAKTVFKFLLLCLMLFFTLGILFMFFILFSLFKL
;
A
#
# COMPACT_ATOMS: atom_id res chain seq x y z
N MET A 1 34.85 1.49 8.09
CA MET A 1 35.68 1.12 6.92
C MET A 1 35.23 -0.24 6.43
N SER A 2 34.87 -0.40 5.16
CA SER A 2 34.32 -1.66 4.64
C SER A 2 35.42 -2.74 4.56
N HIS A 3 35.16 -3.96 5.02
CA HIS A 3 36.11 -5.08 5.04
C HIS A 3 36.19 -5.84 3.70
N LEU A 4 35.77 -5.21 2.59
CA LEU A 4 35.64 -5.89 1.31
C LEU A 4 36.96 -6.03 0.56
N LYS A 5 37.05 -7.12 -0.20
CA LYS A 5 38.21 -7.45 -1.04
C LYS A 5 38.25 -6.51 -2.25
N GLU A 6 39.38 -5.83 -2.41
CA GLU A 6 39.65 -4.97 -3.56
C GLU A 6 39.76 -5.81 -4.85
N ARG A 7 39.31 -5.23 -5.97
CA ARG A 7 39.47 -5.85 -7.28
C ARG A 7 40.95 -5.87 -7.66
N GLN A 8 41.40 -7.00 -8.20
CA GLN A 8 42.72 -7.15 -8.81
C GLN A 8 42.91 -6.20 -10.00
N GLN A 9 41.83 -5.96 -10.74
CA GLN A 9 41.83 -5.04 -11.87
C GLN A 9 41.86 -3.58 -11.40
N LYS A 10 42.83 -2.83 -11.89
CA LYS A 10 43.03 -1.41 -11.53
C LYS A 10 42.17 -0.46 -12.37
N ASN A 11 41.38 -0.91 -13.35
CA ASN A 11 40.48 -0.03 -14.07
C ASN A 11 39.17 0.24 -13.28
N CYS A 12 38.79 1.51 -13.16
CA CYS A 12 37.53 1.91 -12.53
C CYS A 12 36.33 1.47 -13.38
N LEU A 13 35.35 0.76 -12.79
CA LEU A 13 34.14 0.36 -13.51
C LEU A 13 33.25 1.54 -13.94
N ASN A 14 33.40 2.70 -13.30
CA ASN A 14 32.60 3.89 -13.59
C ASN A 14 33.14 4.69 -14.78
N CYS A 15 34.40 5.11 -14.68
CA CYS A 15 35.03 6.07 -15.59
C CYS A 15 36.22 5.50 -16.36
N ASN A 16 36.55 4.21 -16.19
CA ASN A 16 37.70 3.53 -16.79
C ASN A 16 39.10 4.08 -16.41
N THR A 17 39.20 5.11 -15.57
CA THR A 17 40.49 5.60 -15.05
C THR A 17 41.21 4.49 -14.28
N GLU A 18 42.54 4.44 -14.43
CA GLU A 18 43.40 3.56 -13.62
C GLU A 18 43.41 4.03 -12.16
N VAL A 19 43.05 3.13 -11.25
CA VAL A 19 42.81 3.37 -9.84
C VAL A 19 44.05 2.98 -9.05
N GLN A 20 44.73 3.96 -8.48
CA GLN A 20 45.96 3.70 -7.70
C GLN A 20 45.70 3.27 -6.23
N GLY A 21 44.45 3.37 -5.75
CA GLY A 21 44.10 3.03 -4.37
C GLY A 21 42.77 2.28 -4.25
N ARG A 22 42.13 2.37 -3.10
CA ARG A 22 40.81 1.76 -2.87
C ARG A 22 39.67 2.52 -3.53
N TYR A 23 39.82 3.84 -3.69
CA TYR A 23 38.84 4.71 -4.33
C TYR A 23 39.44 5.31 -5.60
N CYS A 24 38.62 5.46 -6.64
CA CYS A 24 39.02 6.12 -7.88
C CYS A 24 39.21 7.62 -7.64
N GLN A 25 40.39 8.12 -7.98
CA GLN A 25 40.78 9.53 -7.83
C GLN A 25 39.94 10.48 -8.71
N ASN A 26 39.41 9.97 -9.82
CA ASN A 26 38.65 10.77 -10.78
C ASN A 26 37.15 10.85 -10.45
N CYS A 27 36.53 9.74 -10.03
CA CYS A 27 35.07 9.69 -9.84
C CYS A 27 34.61 9.29 -8.42
N GLY A 28 35.54 9.02 -7.51
CA GLY A 28 35.25 8.63 -6.13
C GLY A 28 34.72 7.21 -5.94
N GLN A 29 34.59 6.39 -6.99
CA GLN A 29 34.07 5.03 -6.86
C GLN A 29 35.05 4.10 -6.14
N GLU A 30 34.57 3.35 -5.15
CA GLU A 30 35.32 2.28 -4.48
C GLU A 30 35.59 1.09 -5.44
N ASN A 31 36.84 0.60 -5.48
CA ASN A 31 37.31 -0.47 -6.37
C ASN A 31 37.24 -1.85 -5.70
N ILE A 32 36.04 -2.23 -5.27
CA ILE A 32 35.75 -3.51 -4.61
C ILE A 32 35.06 -4.50 -5.56
N GLU A 33 35.14 -5.80 -5.26
CA GLU A 33 34.46 -6.82 -6.07
C GLU A 33 32.94 -6.58 -6.10
N PRO A 34 32.24 -6.69 -7.25
CA PRO A 34 30.83 -6.32 -7.37
C PRO A 34 29.85 -7.17 -6.54
N LYS A 35 30.31 -8.27 -5.94
CA LYS A 35 29.47 -9.24 -5.23
C LYS A 35 29.17 -8.74 -3.82
N GLU A 36 28.13 -7.94 -3.71
CA GLU A 36 27.65 -7.45 -2.42
C GLU A 36 26.62 -8.39 -1.79
N THR A 37 26.65 -8.48 -0.46
CA THR A 37 25.58 -9.10 0.31
C THR A 37 24.45 -8.09 0.57
N VAL A 38 23.25 -8.59 0.87
CA VAL A 38 22.10 -7.73 1.24
C VAL A 38 22.42 -6.88 2.47
N TRP A 39 23.18 -7.42 3.44
CA TRP A 39 23.56 -6.70 4.66
C TRP A 39 24.49 -5.52 4.38
N HIS A 40 25.44 -5.69 3.45
CA HIS A 40 26.36 -4.62 3.07
C HIS A 40 25.62 -3.41 2.46
N LEU A 41 24.65 -3.69 1.60
CA LEU A 41 23.76 -2.69 0.99
C LEU A 41 23.03 -1.85 2.05
N ILE A 42 22.61 -2.45 3.16
CA ILE A 42 21.95 -1.77 4.29
C ILE A 42 22.96 -0.97 5.11
N ALA A 43 24.15 -1.51 5.40
CA ALA A 43 25.17 -0.82 6.18
C ALA A 43 25.70 0.44 5.48
N HIS A 44 25.92 0.36 4.16
CA HIS A 44 26.39 1.49 3.36
C HIS A 44 25.33 2.60 3.25
N PHE A 45 24.05 2.27 3.40
CA PHE A 45 22.95 3.24 3.37
C PHE A 45 22.98 4.21 4.57
N PHE A 46 23.22 3.72 5.79
CA PHE A 46 23.22 4.57 6.99
C PHE A 46 24.41 5.55 7.05
N GLN A 47 25.53 5.23 6.40
CA GLN A 47 26.70 6.12 6.32
C GLN A 47 26.50 7.31 5.38
N ASP A 48 25.47 7.22 4.53
CA ASP A 48 25.33 7.98 3.30
C ASP A 48 24.12 8.93 3.31
N ILE A 49 23.32 8.89 4.38
CA ILE A 49 21.98 9.51 4.45
C ILE A 49 22.02 11.05 4.53
N THR A 50 23.17 11.63 4.91
CA THR A 50 23.32 13.07 5.15
C THR A 50 23.77 13.89 3.93
N HIS A 51 23.98 13.26 2.77
CA HIS A 51 24.42 13.95 1.55
C HIS A 51 23.32 13.96 0.49
N PHE A 52 22.75 15.15 0.22
CA PHE A 52 21.86 15.36 -0.92
C PHE A 52 22.69 15.37 -2.20
N ASP A 53 22.52 14.34 -3.03
CA ASP A 53 23.34 14.12 -4.23
C ASP A 53 22.72 14.88 -5.44
N GLY A 54 23.48 15.81 -6.02
CA GLY A 54 23.09 16.54 -7.24
C GLY A 54 22.78 15.63 -8.44
N LYS A 55 23.11 14.33 -8.37
CA LYS A 55 22.77 13.30 -9.36
C LYS A 55 21.31 12.81 -9.29
N PHE A 56 20.49 13.31 -8.37
CA PHE A 56 19.10 12.84 -8.23
C PHE A 56 18.29 13.02 -9.52
N PHE A 57 18.24 14.23 -10.07
CA PHE A 57 17.45 14.52 -11.27
C PHE A 57 17.95 13.80 -12.53
N SER A 58 19.26 13.64 -12.68
CA SER A 58 19.83 12.86 -13.79
C SER A 58 19.47 11.38 -13.65
N THR A 59 19.48 10.83 -12.44
CA THR A 59 19.05 9.47 -12.15
C THR A 59 17.55 9.29 -12.44
N VAL A 60 16.69 10.20 -11.98
CA VAL A 60 15.24 10.18 -12.29
C VAL A 60 14.98 10.21 -13.79
N LYS A 61 15.68 11.09 -14.54
CA LYS A 61 15.56 11.18 -16.01
C LYS A 61 15.84 9.83 -16.67
N TYR A 62 16.94 9.17 -16.30
CA TYR A 62 17.28 7.86 -16.86
C TYR A 62 16.34 6.75 -16.39
N LEU A 63 15.84 6.83 -15.17
CA LEU A 63 14.86 5.90 -14.65
C LEU A 63 13.57 5.92 -15.49
N VAL A 64 13.01 7.11 -15.71
CA VAL A 64 11.75 7.28 -16.45
C VAL A 64 11.90 6.95 -17.94
N ILE A 65 12.96 7.49 -18.59
CA ILE A 65 13.09 7.39 -20.06
C ILE A 65 13.67 6.05 -20.51
N ARG A 66 14.51 5.40 -19.68
CA ARG A 66 15.25 4.18 -20.06
C ARG A 66 14.93 3.00 -19.12
N PRO A 67 13.80 2.29 -19.33
CA PRO A 67 13.39 1.19 -18.45
C PRO A 67 14.48 0.13 -18.28
N GLY A 68 14.80 -0.22 -17.04
CA GLY A 68 15.80 -1.25 -16.70
C GLY A 68 17.27 -0.87 -16.95
N PHE A 69 17.56 0.35 -17.42
CA PHE A 69 18.93 0.80 -17.68
C PHE A 69 19.75 0.95 -16.40
N LEU A 70 19.23 1.68 -15.40
CA LEU A 70 19.95 1.93 -14.15
C LEU A 70 20.27 0.65 -13.40
N SER A 71 19.32 -0.28 -13.33
CA SER A 71 19.54 -1.59 -12.72
C SER A 71 20.67 -2.33 -13.45
N ARG A 72 20.77 -2.23 -14.78
CA ARG A 72 21.85 -2.86 -15.55
C ARG A 72 23.19 -2.17 -15.32
N GLU A 73 23.26 -0.83 -15.33
CA GLU A 73 24.50 -0.09 -15.05
C GLU A 73 25.04 -0.42 -13.65
N TYR A 74 24.14 -0.51 -12.65
CA TYR A 74 24.51 -0.90 -11.30
C TYR A 74 25.12 -2.32 -11.27
N MET A 75 24.62 -3.24 -12.10
CA MET A 75 25.14 -4.62 -12.19
C MET A 75 26.48 -4.73 -12.90
N VAL A 76 26.73 -3.87 -13.87
CA VAL A 76 28.06 -3.74 -14.51
C VAL A 76 29.06 -3.04 -13.58
N GLY A 77 28.58 -2.46 -12.48
CA GLY A 77 29.40 -1.83 -11.43
C GLY A 77 29.61 -0.34 -11.62
N ARG A 78 28.85 0.33 -12.50
CA ARG A 78 28.84 1.80 -12.65
C ARG A 78 27.96 2.44 -11.58
N ARG A 79 28.48 2.50 -10.35
CA ARG A 79 27.71 2.89 -9.16
C ARG A 79 27.84 4.38 -8.81
N ALA A 80 28.97 5.01 -9.09
CA ALA A 80 29.19 6.42 -8.72
C ALA A 80 28.50 7.42 -9.65
N SER A 81 28.07 7.01 -10.85
CA SER A 81 27.38 7.89 -11.82
C SER A 81 25.91 8.18 -11.47
N TYR A 82 25.29 7.37 -10.61
CA TYR A 82 23.87 7.46 -10.27
C TYR A 82 23.65 7.36 -8.77
N VAL A 83 22.49 7.82 -8.30
CA VAL A 83 22.14 7.69 -6.87
C VAL A 83 21.99 6.23 -6.49
N ASN A 84 22.45 5.86 -5.28
CA ASN A 84 22.27 4.52 -4.74
C ASN A 84 20.77 4.14 -4.72
N PRO A 85 20.36 2.98 -5.27
CA PRO A 85 18.96 2.60 -5.38
C PRO A 85 18.22 2.49 -4.04
N ILE A 86 18.90 2.09 -2.96
CA ILE A 86 18.27 1.98 -1.63
C ILE A 86 17.99 3.36 -1.06
N ARG A 87 18.99 4.26 -1.13
CA ARG A 87 18.84 5.65 -0.69
C ARG A 87 17.73 6.34 -1.46
N MET A 88 17.71 6.16 -2.79
CA MET A 88 16.67 6.72 -3.65
C MET A 88 15.29 6.15 -3.33
N TYR A 89 15.17 4.85 -3.06
CA TYR A 89 13.91 4.22 -2.67
C TYR A 89 13.37 4.78 -1.35
N ILE A 90 14.22 4.87 -0.31
CA ILE A 90 13.79 5.40 0.99
C ILE A 90 13.35 6.85 0.87
N PHE A 91 14.13 7.69 0.18
CA PHE A 91 13.76 9.08 -0.06
C PHE A 91 12.44 9.20 -0.85
N THR A 92 12.31 8.51 -1.98
CA THR A 92 11.13 8.63 -2.85
C THR A 92 9.88 8.02 -2.23
N SER A 93 10.00 6.92 -1.48
CA SER A 93 8.87 6.33 -0.74
C SER A 93 8.44 7.22 0.42
N ALA A 94 9.37 7.74 1.22
CA ALA A 94 9.04 8.67 2.30
C ALA A 94 8.37 9.93 1.77
N PHE A 95 8.90 10.51 0.69
CA PHE A 95 8.30 11.66 0.02
C PHE A 95 6.90 11.33 -0.53
N PHE A 96 6.74 10.18 -1.20
CA PHE A 96 5.43 9.72 -1.69
C PHE A 96 4.41 9.58 -0.56
N PHE A 97 4.74 8.87 0.52
CA PHE A 97 3.79 8.65 1.61
C PHE A 97 3.50 9.92 2.40
N LEU A 98 4.46 10.84 2.54
CA LEU A 98 4.22 12.16 3.12
C LEU A 98 3.15 12.92 2.33
N ILE A 99 3.32 13.02 1.00
CA ILE A 99 2.34 13.67 0.14
C ILE A 99 1.01 12.91 0.16
N PHE A 100 1.03 11.59 -0.01
CA PHE A 100 -0.16 10.76 0.01
C PHE A 100 -0.99 10.99 1.28
N PHE A 101 -0.38 10.93 2.47
CA PHE A 101 -1.09 11.17 3.73
C PHE A 101 -1.46 12.64 3.98
N SER A 102 -0.72 13.59 3.41
CA SER A 102 -1.05 15.02 3.53
C SER A 102 -2.32 15.39 2.80
N PHE A 103 -2.71 14.65 1.75
CA PHE A 103 -3.89 14.93 0.96
C PHE A 103 -5.02 13.91 1.17
N MET A 104 -4.68 12.63 1.37
CA MET A 104 -5.65 11.57 1.67
C MET A 104 -6.18 11.72 3.08
N HIS A 105 -7.21 12.54 3.24
CA HIS A 105 -8.02 12.56 4.45
C HIS A 105 -9.11 11.51 4.31
N VAL A 106 -9.22 10.63 5.29
CA VAL A 106 -10.37 9.72 5.38
C VAL A 106 -11.60 10.57 5.63
N ASP A 107 -12.37 10.77 4.58
CA ASP A 107 -13.54 11.64 4.66
C ASP A 107 -14.59 10.99 5.56
N LYS A 108 -14.85 11.64 6.71
CA LYS A 108 -15.64 11.08 7.83
C LYS A 108 -17.05 10.64 7.41
N LYS A 109 -17.58 11.22 6.33
CA LYS A 109 -18.91 10.92 5.75
C LYS A 109 -18.90 9.78 4.73
N SER A 110 -17.76 9.45 4.12
CA SER A 110 -17.70 8.47 3.02
C SER A 110 -17.70 7.01 3.49
N LEU A 111 -17.26 6.73 4.73
CA LEU A 111 -17.15 5.36 5.26
C LEU A 111 -18.44 4.81 5.85
N MET A 112 -19.33 5.71 6.30
CA MET A 112 -20.70 5.33 6.66
C MET A 112 -21.51 5.48 5.38
N GLY A 113 -21.60 4.42 4.57
CA GLY A 113 -22.48 4.41 3.40
C GLY A 113 -23.85 5.00 3.76
N GLU A 114 -24.51 5.70 2.82
CA GLU A 114 -25.72 6.47 3.10
C GLU A 114 -26.65 5.71 4.03
N SER A 115 -26.74 6.16 5.28
CA SER A 115 -27.50 5.43 6.28
C SER A 115 -28.95 5.40 5.83
N LYS A 116 -29.52 4.21 5.73
CA LYS A 116 -30.90 4.01 5.31
C LYS A 116 -31.70 3.60 6.53
N MET A 117 -32.75 4.35 6.82
CA MET A 117 -33.75 4.00 7.81
C MET A 117 -35.01 3.58 7.07
N ASN A 118 -35.48 2.36 7.34
CA ASN A 118 -36.60 1.75 6.63
C ASN A 118 -36.46 1.86 5.09
N GLY A 119 -35.25 1.59 4.58
CA GLY A 119 -34.91 1.65 3.15
C GLY A 119 -34.72 3.05 2.55
N LYS A 120 -34.87 4.13 3.32
CA LYS A 120 -34.75 5.52 2.85
C LYS A 120 -33.54 6.25 3.44
N THR A 121 -32.83 7.02 2.63
CA THR A 121 -31.69 7.83 3.07
C THR A 121 -32.16 9.14 3.72
N TRP A 122 -31.29 9.79 4.50
CA TRP A 122 -31.60 11.10 5.07
C TRP A 122 -32.12 12.11 4.04
N ALA A 123 -31.46 12.19 2.87
CA ALA A 123 -31.86 13.09 1.78
C ALA A 123 -33.25 12.75 1.20
N GLN A 124 -33.59 11.46 1.13
CA GLN A 124 -34.90 11.02 0.66
C GLN A 124 -36.00 11.32 1.68
N VAL A 125 -35.71 11.21 2.98
CA VAL A 125 -36.69 11.50 4.04
C VAL A 125 -36.90 13.00 4.20
N THR A 126 -35.86 13.83 4.09
CA THR A 126 -36.01 15.29 4.18
C THR A 126 -36.73 15.89 2.97
N ALA A 127 -36.60 15.28 1.79
CA ALA A 127 -37.31 15.67 0.59
C ALA A 127 -38.81 15.32 0.59
N MET A 128 -39.30 14.54 1.57
CA MET A 128 -40.73 14.21 1.69
C MET A 128 -41.55 15.45 2.06
N ASP A 129 -42.77 15.50 1.54
CA ASP A 129 -43.79 16.42 2.05
C ASP A 129 -44.15 16.10 3.51
N SER A 130 -44.86 17.02 4.17
CA SER A 130 -45.18 16.90 5.61
C SER A 130 -46.02 15.66 5.94
N LEU A 131 -46.97 15.28 5.07
CA LEU A 131 -47.86 14.13 5.31
C LEU A 131 -47.10 12.81 5.17
N ALA A 132 -46.27 12.70 4.13
CA ALA A 132 -45.41 11.55 3.89
C ALA A 132 -44.33 11.41 4.99
N PHE A 133 -43.79 12.52 5.47
CA PHE A 133 -42.83 12.54 6.58
C PHE A 133 -43.46 12.06 7.89
N ASP A 134 -44.68 12.52 8.22
CA ASP A 134 -45.40 12.11 9.42
C ASP A 134 -45.74 10.61 9.37
N ALA A 135 -46.23 10.11 8.24
CA ALA A 135 -46.50 8.69 8.05
C ALA A 135 -45.23 7.84 8.18
N PHE A 136 -44.11 8.31 7.61
CA PHE A 136 -42.82 7.63 7.71
C PHE A 136 -42.31 7.56 9.15
N THR A 137 -42.26 8.69 9.86
CA THR A 137 -41.76 8.75 11.24
C THR A 137 -42.67 8.02 12.23
N LYS A 138 -43.98 7.98 11.98
CA LYS A 138 -44.93 7.16 12.73
C LYS A 138 -44.64 5.66 12.60
N ASN A 139 -44.33 5.18 11.39
CA ASN A 139 -43.93 3.79 11.16
C ASN A 139 -42.60 3.47 11.85
N VAL A 140 -41.63 4.38 11.79
CA VAL A 140 -40.34 4.24 12.50
C VAL A 140 -40.55 4.12 14.01
N ASN A 141 -41.36 5.00 14.63
CA ASN A 141 -41.64 4.90 16.06
C ASN A 141 -42.44 3.64 16.44
N LYS A 142 -43.29 3.13 15.54
CA LYS A 142 -44.02 1.88 15.72
C LYS A 142 -43.09 0.66 15.75
N GLU A 143 -42.14 0.59 14.81
CA GLU A 143 -41.10 -0.47 14.78
C GLU A 143 -40.24 -0.44 16.05
N ASP A 144 -39.90 0.76 16.52
CA ASP A 144 -39.10 0.99 17.73
C ASP A 144 -39.87 0.92 19.07
N LYS A 145 -41.16 0.58 19.03
CA LYS A 145 -42.05 0.51 20.22
C LYS A 145 -42.13 1.84 21.02
N ARG A 146 -41.98 2.99 20.36
CA ARG A 146 -42.05 4.35 20.95
C ARG A 146 -43.42 5.01 20.83
N GLY A 147 -44.45 4.24 20.47
CA GLY A 147 -45.81 4.73 20.22
C GLY A 147 -46.02 5.22 18.78
N GLU A 148 -47.26 5.55 18.44
CA GLU A 148 -47.65 5.90 17.06
C GLU A 148 -47.74 7.43 16.85
N ILE A 149 -46.76 8.19 17.37
CA ILE A 149 -46.72 9.65 17.26
C ILE A 149 -45.67 10.04 16.20
N PRO A 150 -45.99 10.88 15.20
CA PRO A 150 -45.00 11.35 14.23
C PRO A 150 -43.94 12.24 14.91
N MET A 151 -42.70 12.16 14.43
CA MET A 151 -41.60 12.99 14.94
C MET A 151 -41.57 14.33 14.22
N THR A 152 -41.06 15.38 14.87
CA THR A 152 -40.69 16.61 14.15
C THR A 152 -39.41 16.39 13.33
N ARG A 153 -39.14 17.24 12.35
CA ARG A 153 -37.91 17.15 11.52
C ARG A 153 -36.64 17.23 12.35
N GLU A 154 -36.63 18.05 13.41
CA GLU A 154 -35.50 18.19 14.34
C GLU A 154 -35.34 16.96 15.24
N ALA A 155 -36.46 16.43 15.76
CA ALA A 155 -36.44 15.21 16.56
C ALA A 155 -36.00 13.99 15.74
N PHE A 156 -36.49 13.88 14.51
CA PHE A 156 -36.08 12.82 13.58
C PHE A 156 -34.61 12.94 13.20
N LYS A 157 -34.07 14.14 12.99
CA LYS A 157 -32.62 14.34 12.75
C LYS A 157 -31.79 13.76 13.89
N LYS A 158 -32.12 14.15 15.13
CA LYS A 158 -31.43 13.68 16.33
C LYS A 158 -31.56 12.17 16.50
N TYR A 159 -32.74 11.62 16.22
CA TYR A 159 -33.02 10.20 16.27
C TYR A 159 -32.26 9.41 15.20
N PHE A 160 -32.30 9.85 13.95
CA PHE A 160 -31.58 9.27 12.83
C PHE A 160 -30.06 9.28 13.08
N ASP A 161 -29.50 10.41 13.51
CA ASP A 161 -28.09 10.53 13.90
C ASP A 161 -27.73 9.57 15.05
N SER A 162 -28.61 9.41 16.05
CA SER A 162 -28.40 8.46 17.15
C SER A 162 -28.53 6.99 16.72
N SER A 163 -29.42 6.67 15.80
CA SER A 163 -29.62 5.30 15.31
C SER A 163 -28.42 4.78 14.50
N ILE A 164 -27.71 5.69 13.83
CA ILE A 164 -26.48 5.40 13.09
C ILE A 164 -25.30 5.10 14.03
N GLN A 165 -25.34 5.65 15.24
CA GLN A 165 -24.28 5.50 16.25
C GLN A 165 -24.37 4.17 17.03
N VAL A 166 -25.54 3.50 17.04
CA VAL A 166 -25.87 2.37 17.93
C VAL A 166 -25.86 1.00 17.20
N GLY A 167 -25.07 0.86 16.14
CA GLY A 167 -24.87 -0.44 15.48
C GLY A 167 -24.04 -1.42 16.33
N THR A 168 -23.91 -2.67 15.87
CA THR A 168 -22.89 -3.62 16.33
C THR A 168 -22.08 -4.08 15.12
N ILE A 169 -20.76 -4.18 15.27
CA ILE A 169 -19.87 -4.71 14.24
C ILE A 169 -19.91 -6.23 14.33
N HIS A 170 -20.40 -6.88 13.28
CA HIS A 170 -20.39 -8.34 13.17
C HIS A 170 -19.44 -8.76 12.04
N PHE A 171 -18.38 -9.48 12.40
CA PHE A 171 -17.49 -10.16 11.45
C PHE A 171 -17.42 -11.67 11.70
N THR A 172 -18.21 -12.15 12.65
CA THR A 172 -18.50 -13.56 12.90
C THR A 172 -20.02 -13.78 12.85
N ASN A 173 -20.46 -14.98 12.49
CA ASN A 173 -21.88 -15.36 12.51
C ASN A 173 -22.34 -15.69 13.95
N THR A 174 -22.06 -14.81 14.91
CA THR A 174 -22.45 -14.98 16.31
C THR A 174 -22.97 -13.67 16.89
N ASP A 175 -23.97 -13.81 17.76
CA ASP A 175 -24.69 -12.69 18.36
C ASP A 175 -24.33 -12.49 19.84
N PHE A 176 -23.21 -13.07 20.30
CA PHE A 176 -22.74 -12.91 21.67
C PHE A 176 -22.44 -11.45 21.99
N THR A 177 -22.94 -11.00 23.14
CA THR A 177 -22.84 -9.61 23.58
C THR A 177 -21.76 -9.39 24.64
N SER A 178 -21.36 -10.45 25.36
CA SER A 178 -20.33 -10.40 26.40
C SER A 178 -19.37 -11.59 26.33
N LYS A 179 -18.18 -11.44 26.93
CA LYS A 179 -17.17 -12.51 26.98
C LYS A 179 -17.65 -13.67 27.87
N GLU A 180 -18.32 -13.34 28.98
CA GLU A 180 -18.90 -14.28 29.94
C GLU A 180 -20.02 -15.12 29.29
N GLU A 181 -20.87 -14.48 28.49
CA GLU A 181 -21.92 -15.18 27.72
C GLU A 181 -21.31 -16.22 26.77
N TYR A 182 -20.23 -15.84 26.08
CA TYR A 182 -19.51 -16.73 25.18
C TYR A 182 -18.79 -17.88 25.92
N ASP A 183 -18.14 -17.59 27.05
CA ASP A 183 -17.44 -18.57 27.89
C ASP A 183 -18.42 -19.60 28.51
N SER A 184 -19.60 -19.14 28.92
CA SER A 184 -20.68 -20.03 29.38
C SER A 184 -21.14 -20.97 28.25
N ALA A 185 -21.32 -20.45 27.03
CA ALA A 185 -21.72 -21.28 25.88
C ALA A 185 -20.65 -22.31 25.46
N LEU A 186 -19.36 -21.96 25.61
CA LEU A 186 -18.24 -22.89 25.38
C LEU A 186 -18.19 -23.99 26.44
N SER A 187 -18.30 -23.63 27.71
CA SER A 187 -18.24 -24.58 28.84
C SER A 187 -19.45 -25.51 28.90
N SER A 188 -20.64 -25.02 28.51
CA SER A 188 -21.85 -25.83 28.44
C SER A 188 -21.91 -26.76 27.21
N GLY A 189 -20.90 -26.72 26.33
CA GLY A 189 -20.88 -27.49 25.08
C GLY A 189 -21.93 -27.06 24.05
N LYS A 190 -22.57 -25.90 24.22
CA LYS A 190 -23.57 -25.39 23.25
C LYS A 190 -22.91 -24.95 21.95
N VAL A 191 -21.64 -24.55 22.02
CA VAL A 191 -20.87 -24.06 20.86
C VAL A 191 -19.49 -24.70 20.84
N HIS A 192 -19.11 -25.23 19.67
CA HIS A 192 -17.77 -25.77 19.42
C HIS A 192 -17.01 -24.92 18.40
N HIS A 193 -16.19 -24.00 18.90
CA HIS A 193 -15.32 -23.17 18.06
C HIS A 193 -13.85 -23.58 18.23
N GLY A 194 -13.10 -23.61 17.12
CA GLY A 194 -11.63 -23.75 17.14
C GLY A 194 -10.95 -22.47 17.66
N TRP A 195 -9.63 -22.55 17.92
CA TRP A 195 -8.87 -21.47 18.54
C TRP A 195 -9.00 -20.12 17.81
N PHE A 196 -8.93 -20.12 16.47
CA PHE A 196 -9.00 -18.89 15.67
C PHE A 196 -10.40 -18.26 15.70
N ARG A 197 -11.45 -19.09 15.66
CA ARG A 197 -12.83 -18.60 15.73
C ARG A 197 -13.15 -18.03 17.12
N ARG A 198 -12.63 -18.63 18.19
CA ARG A 198 -12.71 -18.06 19.55
C ARG A 198 -12.04 -16.69 19.61
N LEU A 199 -10.83 -16.58 19.06
CA LEU A 199 -10.07 -15.33 19.02
C LEU A 199 -10.85 -14.21 18.32
N LEU A 200 -11.52 -14.51 17.18
CA LEU A 200 -12.35 -13.54 16.49
C LEU A 200 -13.62 -13.16 17.27
N VAL A 201 -14.31 -14.11 17.90
CA VAL A 201 -15.52 -13.81 18.71
C VAL A 201 -15.16 -12.91 19.89
N TYR A 202 -14.09 -13.22 20.62
CA TYR A 202 -13.62 -12.34 21.71
C TYR A 202 -13.28 -10.94 21.21
N LYS A 203 -12.63 -10.83 20.04
CA LYS A 203 -12.29 -9.53 19.47
C LYS A 203 -13.53 -8.76 19.01
N GLN A 204 -14.55 -9.45 18.51
CA GLN A 204 -15.82 -8.83 18.11
C GLN A 204 -16.51 -8.21 19.32
N VAL A 205 -16.64 -8.98 20.40
CA VAL A 205 -17.23 -8.50 21.66
C VAL A 205 -16.45 -7.30 22.21
N ASP A 206 -15.12 -7.38 22.23
CA ASP A 206 -14.23 -6.31 22.69
C ASP A 206 -14.41 -4.99 21.91
N ILE A 207 -14.50 -5.09 20.57
CA ILE A 207 -14.73 -3.93 19.69
C ILE A 207 -16.13 -3.37 19.91
N ASN A 208 -17.16 -4.23 19.99
CA ASN A 208 -18.54 -3.80 20.19
C ASN A 208 -18.75 -3.14 21.55
N GLU A 209 -18.06 -3.61 22.59
CA GLU A 209 -18.06 -2.98 23.91
C GLU A 209 -17.36 -1.61 23.87
N ARG A 210 -16.18 -1.53 23.23
CA ARG A 210 -15.41 -0.28 23.09
C ARG A 210 -16.15 0.81 22.31
N TYR A 211 -16.84 0.44 21.23
CA TYR A 211 -17.52 1.37 20.33
C TYR A 211 -19.04 1.34 20.43
N LYS A 212 -19.58 0.85 21.56
CA LYS A 212 -21.03 0.70 21.82
C LYS A 212 -21.86 1.96 21.53
N ASN A 213 -21.27 3.13 21.74
CA ASN A 213 -21.95 4.43 21.61
C ASN A 213 -21.64 5.15 20.29
N ASP A 214 -20.68 4.68 19.50
CA ASP A 214 -20.35 5.24 18.17
C ASP A 214 -19.58 4.21 17.33
N VAL A 215 -20.33 3.31 16.68
CA VAL A 215 -19.73 2.33 15.74
C VAL A 215 -19.06 3.01 14.55
N GLY A 216 -19.54 4.19 14.17
CA GLY A 216 -18.88 5.01 13.16
C GLY A 216 -17.45 5.35 13.55
N GLN A 217 -17.19 5.60 14.84
CA GLN A 217 -15.84 5.83 15.35
C GLN A 217 -14.96 4.58 15.21
N GLY A 218 -15.49 3.39 15.52
CA GLY A 218 -14.77 2.14 15.34
C GLY A 218 -14.35 1.89 13.88
N LEU A 219 -15.25 2.15 12.92
CA LEU A 219 -14.93 2.05 11.50
C LEU A 219 -13.88 3.08 11.06
N ARG A 220 -13.95 4.32 11.56
CA ARG A 220 -12.97 5.37 11.28
C ARG A 220 -11.59 5.00 11.83
N ASP A 221 -11.52 4.60 13.10
CA ASP A 221 -10.28 4.18 13.74
C ASP A 221 -9.67 2.99 13.01
N TYR A 222 -10.48 2.01 12.64
CA TYR A 222 -10.04 0.86 11.83
C TYR A 222 -9.47 1.29 10.48
N SER A 223 -10.19 2.14 9.74
CA SER A 223 -9.76 2.63 8.43
C SER A 223 -8.45 3.43 8.52
N ASN A 224 -8.27 4.22 9.58
CA ASN A 224 -7.04 4.97 9.83
C ASN A 224 -5.87 4.01 10.10
N ILE A 225 -6.06 3.00 10.96
CA ILE A 225 -5.05 1.96 11.22
C ILE A 225 -4.65 1.23 9.92
N LEU A 226 -5.64 0.90 9.08
CA LEU A 226 -5.42 0.20 7.83
C LEU A 226 -4.65 1.06 6.82
N LEU A 227 -5.01 2.34 6.66
CA LEU A 227 -4.30 3.25 5.74
C LEU A 227 -2.88 3.55 6.20
N HIS A 228 -2.66 3.73 7.50
CA HIS A 228 -1.31 3.86 8.07
C HIS A 228 -0.48 2.58 8.00
N SER A 229 -1.09 1.46 7.59
CA SER A 229 -0.40 0.19 7.33
C SER A 229 0.11 0.06 5.88
N LEU A 230 -0.27 0.97 4.96
CA LEU A 230 0.14 0.91 3.55
C LEU A 230 1.68 0.97 3.35
N PRO A 231 2.45 1.86 4.00
CA PRO A 231 3.91 1.88 3.85
C PRO A 231 4.57 0.54 4.18
N GLN A 232 4.09 -0.14 5.22
CA GLN A 232 4.58 -1.45 5.66
C GLN A 232 4.29 -2.52 4.60
N VAL A 233 3.10 -2.50 3.96
CA VAL A 233 2.76 -3.41 2.86
C VAL A 233 3.77 -3.26 1.72
N PHE A 234 4.06 -2.04 1.28
CA PHE A 234 5.03 -1.81 0.21
C PHE A 234 6.45 -2.24 0.59
N PHE A 235 6.85 -2.00 1.84
CA PHE A 235 8.16 -2.42 2.34
C PHE A 235 8.32 -3.95 2.39
N VAL A 236 7.27 -4.67 2.83
CA VAL A 236 7.24 -6.15 2.83
C VAL A 236 7.15 -6.72 1.41
N LEU A 237 6.44 -6.03 0.52
CA LEU A 237 6.28 -6.47 -0.87
C LEU A 237 7.60 -6.40 -1.65
N LEU A 238 8.51 -5.47 -1.32
CA LEU A 238 9.78 -5.32 -2.02
C LEU A 238 10.65 -6.60 -2.02
N PRO A 239 11.01 -7.21 -0.87
CA PRO A 239 11.77 -8.45 -0.87
C PRO A 239 10.98 -9.63 -1.48
N LEU A 240 9.66 -9.65 -1.33
CA LEU A 240 8.81 -10.67 -1.96
C LEU A 240 8.81 -10.55 -3.49
N PHE A 241 8.73 -9.33 -4.03
CA PHE A 241 8.81 -9.08 -5.46
C PHE A 241 10.17 -9.50 -6.03
N ALA A 242 11.26 -9.19 -5.31
CA ALA A 242 12.60 -9.67 -5.66
C ALA A 242 12.70 -11.20 -5.63
N LEU A 243 12.08 -11.85 -4.62
CA LEU A 243 12.03 -13.31 -4.50
C LEU A 243 11.23 -13.94 -5.64
N MET A 244 10.11 -13.35 -6.03
CA MET A 244 9.31 -13.80 -7.17
C MET A 244 10.09 -13.72 -8.48
N LEU A 245 10.80 -12.60 -8.70
CA LEU A 245 11.73 -12.49 -9.82
C LEU A 245 12.84 -13.54 -9.74
N LYS A 246 13.40 -13.80 -8.56
CA LYS A 246 14.40 -14.85 -8.38
C LYS A 246 13.84 -16.24 -8.75
N LEU A 247 12.61 -16.55 -8.38
CA LEU A 247 11.92 -17.79 -8.75
C LEU A 247 11.73 -17.90 -10.27
N LEU A 248 11.22 -16.84 -10.91
CA LEU A 248 11.02 -16.81 -12.37
C LEU A 248 12.32 -16.93 -13.16
N TYR A 249 13.43 -16.49 -12.59
CA TYR A 249 14.76 -16.52 -13.20
C TYR A 249 15.71 -17.52 -12.54
N ILE A 250 15.19 -18.53 -11.83
CA ILE A 250 15.99 -19.52 -11.08
C ILE A 250 17.03 -20.25 -11.93
N ARG A 251 16.71 -20.50 -13.21
CA ARG A 251 17.62 -21.14 -14.19
C ARG A 251 18.79 -20.23 -14.64
N ARG A 252 18.79 -18.95 -14.28
CA ARG A 252 19.83 -17.97 -14.66
C ARG A 252 20.77 -17.74 -13.48
N LYS A 253 21.84 -18.55 -13.42
CA LYS A 253 22.80 -18.55 -12.30
C LYS A 253 23.58 -17.25 -12.15
N ASP A 254 23.69 -16.45 -13.21
CA ASP A 254 24.36 -15.14 -13.19
C ASP A 254 23.58 -14.07 -12.39
N TYR A 255 22.30 -14.32 -12.11
CA TYR A 255 21.45 -13.39 -11.37
C TYR A 255 21.24 -13.87 -9.93
N TYR A 256 21.89 -13.18 -8.99
CA TYR A 256 21.71 -13.41 -7.56
C TYR A 256 20.47 -12.66 -7.04
N TYR A 257 20.02 -12.99 -5.83
CA TYR A 257 18.88 -12.32 -5.19
C TYR A 257 19.05 -10.78 -5.18
N VAL A 258 20.26 -10.31 -4.86
CA VAL A 258 20.61 -8.87 -4.86
C VAL A 258 20.33 -8.21 -6.20
N ASN A 259 20.56 -8.91 -7.32
CA ASN A 259 20.31 -8.38 -8.66
C ASN A 259 18.81 -8.13 -8.89
N HIS A 260 17.96 -9.07 -8.42
CA HIS A 260 16.52 -8.91 -8.45
C HIS A 260 16.03 -7.83 -7.48
N ALA A 261 16.65 -7.70 -6.31
CA ALA A 261 16.34 -6.65 -5.34
C ALA A 261 16.66 -5.25 -5.88
N ILE A 262 17.81 -5.07 -6.54
CA ILE A 262 18.18 -3.80 -7.18
C ILE A 262 17.21 -3.46 -8.31
N PHE A 263 16.83 -4.43 -9.14
CA PHE A 263 15.80 -4.23 -10.17
C PHE A 263 14.46 -3.80 -9.54
N SER A 264 14.06 -4.47 -8.47
CA SER A 264 12.84 -4.19 -7.71
C SER A 264 12.81 -2.77 -7.16
N LEU A 265 13.91 -2.34 -6.52
CA LEU A 265 14.08 -0.98 -6.00
C LEU A 265 13.83 0.07 -7.09
N HIS A 266 14.50 -0.05 -8.24
CA HIS A 266 14.32 0.89 -9.35
C HIS A 266 12.88 0.89 -9.89
N PHE A 267 12.25 -0.29 -9.99
CA PHE A 267 10.85 -0.37 -10.41
C PHE A 267 9.90 0.32 -9.42
N TYR A 268 10.13 0.16 -8.13
CA TYR A 268 9.31 0.80 -7.10
C TYR A 268 9.51 2.31 -7.07
N ILE A 269 10.75 2.79 -7.18
CA ILE A 269 11.05 4.22 -7.30
C ILE A 269 10.29 4.81 -8.50
N PHE A 270 10.35 4.16 -9.66
CA PHE A 270 9.60 4.60 -10.84
C PHE A 270 8.09 4.62 -10.56
N SER A 271 7.58 3.58 -9.90
CA SER A 271 6.15 3.45 -9.59
C SER A 271 5.69 4.55 -8.62
N PHE A 272 6.45 4.86 -7.57
CA PHE A 272 6.13 5.96 -6.66
C PHE A 272 6.15 7.32 -7.34
N ILE A 273 7.13 7.58 -8.22
CA ILE A 273 7.16 8.82 -9.02
C ILE A 273 5.94 8.89 -9.94
N ASN A 274 5.59 7.79 -10.62
CA ASN A 274 4.41 7.75 -11.49
C ASN A 274 3.10 7.94 -10.69
N MET A 275 2.99 7.35 -9.50
CA MET A 275 1.85 7.53 -8.60
C MET A 275 1.74 8.98 -8.11
N LEU A 276 2.85 9.67 -7.82
CA LEU A 276 2.84 11.10 -7.51
C LEU A 276 2.33 11.94 -8.68
N ILE A 277 2.71 11.62 -9.91
CA ILE A 277 2.21 12.31 -11.10
C ILE A 277 0.71 12.07 -11.27
N ILE A 278 0.25 10.81 -11.15
CA ILE A 278 -1.18 10.48 -11.20
C ILE A 278 -1.95 11.24 -10.12
N PHE A 279 -1.40 11.29 -8.90
CA PHE A 279 -2.00 12.00 -7.77
C PHE A 279 -2.11 13.51 -8.05
N ALA A 280 -1.05 14.15 -8.53
CA ALA A 280 -1.07 15.56 -8.92
C ALA A 280 -2.07 15.85 -10.05
N LEU A 281 -2.20 14.93 -11.02
CA LEU A 281 -3.20 15.03 -12.08
C LEU A 281 -4.64 14.87 -11.55
N THR A 282 -4.85 14.09 -10.48
CA THR A 282 -6.17 13.98 -9.84
C THR A 282 -6.59 15.32 -9.25
N GLU A 283 -5.71 15.96 -8.48
CA GLU A 283 -5.99 17.28 -7.92
C GLU A 283 -6.24 18.31 -9.02
N LEU A 284 -5.44 18.29 -10.09
CA LEU A 284 -5.66 19.16 -11.24
C LEU A 284 -7.01 18.89 -11.94
N ASN A 285 -7.38 17.62 -12.09
CA ASN A 285 -8.65 17.26 -12.71
C ASN A 285 -9.85 17.68 -11.85
N ASN A 286 -9.75 17.65 -10.53
CA ASN A 286 -10.81 18.13 -9.65
C ASN A 286 -11.09 19.63 -9.85
N TRP A 287 -10.11 20.40 -10.32
CA TRP A 287 -10.23 21.84 -10.57
C TRP A 287 -10.71 22.14 -11.99
N LEU A 288 -10.26 21.35 -12.97
CA LEU A 288 -10.53 21.61 -14.40
C LEU A 288 -11.71 20.81 -14.96
N ASP A 289 -12.02 19.65 -14.38
CA ASP A 289 -13.00 18.66 -14.85
C ASP A 289 -12.83 18.26 -16.33
N TRP A 290 -11.58 18.02 -16.74
CA TRP A 290 -11.23 17.71 -18.12
C TRP A 290 -11.07 16.21 -18.34
N GLY A 291 -11.95 15.61 -19.16
CA GLY A 291 -11.86 14.18 -19.51
C GLY A 291 -10.52 13.74 -20.12
N VAL A 292 -9.75 14.66 -20.72
CA VAL A 292 -8.39 14.39 -21.22
C VAL A 292 -7.44 14.00 -20.09
N ILE A 293 -7.57 14.62 -18.91
CA ILE A 293 -6.72 14.31 -17.75
C ILE A 293 -7.02 12.90 -17.25
N ALA A 294 -8.31 12.53 -17.17
CA ALA A 294 -8.73 11.18 -16.81
C ALA A 294 -8.14 10.13 -17.78
N PHE A 295 -8.17 10.40 -19.09
CA PHE A 295 -7.55 9.52 -20.09
C PHE A 295 -6.03 9.40 -19.90
N LEU A 296 -5.34 10.51 -19.61
CA LEU A 296 -3.90 10.53 -19.33
C LEU A 296 -3.56 9.69 -18.08
N GLN A 297 -4.37 9.74 -17.02
CA GLN A 297 -4.16 8.93 -15.82
C GLN A 297 -4.25 7.44 -16.12
N VAL A 298 -5.22 7.01 -16.94
CA VAL A 298 -5.34 5.61 -17.38
C VAL A 298 -4.09 5.20 -18.18
N ILE A 299 -3.60 6.06 -19.08
CA ILE A 299 -2.36 5.81 -19.82
C ILE A 299 -1.17 5.66 -18.88
N LEU A 300 -1.03 6.52 -17.87
CA LEU A 300 0.07 6.43 -16.89
C LEU A 300 -0.03 5.17 -16.02
N GLY A 301 -1.25 4.75 -15.65
CA GLY A 301 -1.50 3.49 -14.95
C GLY A 301 -1.06 2.29 -15.77
N LEU A 302 -1.56 2.16 -17.01
CA LEU A 302 -1.15 1.11 -17.94
C LEU A 302 0.33 1.19 -18.32
N GLY A 303 0.87 2.41 -18.38
CA GLY A 303 2.27 2.74 -18.62
C GLY A 303 3.20 2.08 -17.61
N THR A 304 2.76 1.89 -16.36
CA THR A 304 3.54 1.20 -15.32
C THR A 304 3.75 -0.28 -15.65
N PHE A 305 2.70 -0.97 -16.12
CA PHE A 305 2.80 -2.35 -16.58
C PHE A 305 3.69 -2.48 -17.82
N PHE A 306 3.53 -1.55 -18.76
CA PHE A 306 4.39 -1.49 -19.95
C PHE A 306 5.86 -1.24 -19.59
N TYR A 307 6.11 -0.33 -18.64
CA TYR A 307 7.45 -0.04 -18.12
C TYR A 307 8.06 -1.29 -17.48
N LEU A 308 7.32 -2.01 -16.63
CA LEU A 308 7.79 -3.25 -16.01
C LEU A 308 8.20 -4.28 -17.06
N TYR A 309 7.35 -4.53 -18.05
CA TYR A 309 7.66 -5.42 -19.18
C TYR A 309 8.97 -5.00 -19.91
N LYS A 310 9.09 -3.72 -20.28
CA LYS A 310 10.28 -3.20 -20.99
C LYS A 310 11.53 -3.30 -20.12
N ALA A 311 11.41 -3.00 -18.83
CA ALA A 311 12.50 -3.05 -17.87
C ALA A 311 12.99 -4.50 -17.70
N MET A 312 12.08 -5.46 -17.52
CA MET A 312 12.42 -6.89 -17.46
C MET A 312 13.14 -7.34 -18.73
N ARG A 313 12.64 -6.94 -19.91
CA ARG A 313 13.28 -7.31 -21.18
C ARG A 313 14.72 -6.80 -21.26
N LYS A 314 14.94 -5.51 -20.95
CA LYS A 314 16.24 -4.85 -21.05
C LYS A 314 17.22 -5.36 -19.99
N PHE A 315 16.76 -5.59 -18.77
CA PHE A 315 17.59 -6.04 -17.65
C PHE A 315 18.02 -7.51 -17.77
N TYR A 316 17.08 -8.41 -18.08
CA TYR A 316 17.36 -9.85 -18.21
C TYR A 316 17.80 -10.29 -19.61
N MET A 317 17.80 -9.37 -20.58
CA MET A 317 18.25 -9.60 -21.96
C MET A 317 17.60 -10.83 -22.61
N GLN A 318 16.27 -10.92 -22.54
CA GLN A 318 15.50 -12.04 -23.09
C GLN A 318 14.71 -11.67 -24.36
N ARG A 319 14.39 -12.70 -25.17
CA ARG A 319 13.50 -12.58 -26.32
C ARG A 319 12.08 -12.22 -25.87
N ARG A 320 11.34 -11.47 -26.71
CA ARG A 320 10.03 -10.88 -26.37
C ARG A 320 9.03 -11.92 -25.83
N ALA A 321 8.84 -13.04 -26.51
CA ALA A 321 7.89 -14.08 -26.09
C ALA A 321 8.18 -14.63 -24.68
N LYS A 322 9.45 -14.95 -24.40
CA LYS A 322 9.86 -15.42 -23.06
C LYS A 322 9.64 -14.36 -21.99
N THR A 323 9.91 -13.09 -22.30
CA THR A 323 9.67 -11.99 -21.35
C THR A 323 8.18 -11.78 -21.12
N VAL A 324 7.33 -11.81 -22.15
CA VAL A 324 5.88 -11.67 -22.01
C VAL A 324 5.32 -12.77 -21.13
N PHE A 325 5.67 -14.03 -21.37
CA PHE A 325 5.23 -15.15 -20.54
C PHE A 325 5.61 -14.96 -19.06
N LYS A 326 6.87 -14.60 -18.78
CA LYS A 326 7.32 -14.35 -17.41
C LYS A 326 6.68 -13.11 -16.78
N PHE A 327 6.42 -12.08 -17.58
CA PHE A 327 5.73 -10.88 -17.13
C PHE A 327 4.30 -11.19 -16.70
N LEU A 328 3.55 -11.95 -17.50
CA LEU A 328 2.19 -12.38 -17.13
C LEU A 328 2.20 -13.25 -15.87
N LEU A 329 3.14 -14.19 -15.76
CA LEU A 329 3.29 -15.00 -14.56
C LEU A 329 3.67 -14.15 -13.33
N LEU A 330 4.53 -13.14 -13.50
CA LEU A 330 4.87 -12.19 -12.44
C LEU A 330 3.66 -11.39 -11.98
N CYS A 331 2.84 -10.88 -12.91
CA CYS A 331 1.60 -10.17 -12.61
C CYS A 331 0.61 -11.06 -11.85
N LEU A 332 0.46 -12.32 -12.27
CA LEU A 332 -0.41 -13.29 -11.58
C LEU A 332 0.08 -13.56 -10.15
N MET A 333 1.37 -13.85 -9.98
CA MET A 333 1.96 -14.05 -8.66
C MET A 333 1.80 -12.81 -7.79
N LEU A 334 1.97 -11.60 -8.35
CA LEU A 334 1.84 -10.34 -7.64
C LEU A 334 0.41 -10.13 -7.14
N PHE A 335 -0.58 -10.44 -7.98
CA PHE A 335 -2.00 -10.36 -7.61
C PHE A 335 -2.30 -11.24 -6.37
N PHE A 336 -1.86 -12.49 -6.38
CA PHE A 336 -2.07 -13.39 -5.23
C PHE A 336 -1.27 -12.95 -3.98
N THR A 337 -0.01 -12.54 -4.15
CA THR A 337 0.80 -12.04 -3.03
C THR A 337 0.17 -10.79 -2.40
N LEU A 338 -0.28 -9.83 -3.22
CA LEU A 338 -1.00 -8.65 -2.74
C LEU A 338 -2.30 -9.03 -2.03
N GLY A 339 -3.08 -9.96 -2.57
CA GLY A 339 -4.31 -10.45 -1.93
C GLY A 339 -4.05 -11.05 -0.55
N ILE A 340 -3.02 -11.91 -0.43
CA ILE A 340 -2.63 -12.52 0.85
C ILE A 340 -2.14 -11.47 1.84
N LEU A 341 -1.28 -10.54 1.40
CA LEU A 341 -0.80 -9.46 2.27
C LEU A 341 -1.96 -8.57 2.71
N PHE A 342 -2.85 -8.18 1.81
CA PHE A 342 -4.00 -7.36 2.15
C PHE A 342 -4.91 -8.04 3.17
N MET A 343 -5.18 -9.35 2.99
CA MET A 343 -5.95 -10.14 3.98
C MET A 343 -5.25 -10.19 5.34
N PHE A 344 -3.94 -10.43 5.35
CA PHE A 344 -3.13 -10.44 6.57
C PHE A 344 -3.18 -9.08 7.28
N PHE A 345 -3.03 -7.98 6.55
CA PHE A 345 -3.05 -6.63 7.11
C PHE A 345 -4.45 -6.17 7.55
N ILE A 346 -5.52 -6.62 6.89
CA ILE A 346 -6.91 -6.44 7.35
C ILE A 346 -7.09 -7.08 8.73
N LEU A 347 -6.68 -8.35 8.87
CA LEU A 347 -6.78 -9.09 10.13
C LEU A 347 -5.88 -8.45 11.19
N PHE A 348 -4.63 -8.15 10.86
CA PHE A 348 -3.70 -7.52 11.79
C PHE A 348 -4.18 -6.15 12.27
N SER A 349 -4.74 -5.33 11.38
CA SER A 349 -5.36 -4.05 11.74
C SER A 349 -6.57 -4.23 12.66
N LEU A 350 -7.33 -5.31 12.48
CA LEU A 350 -8.50 -5.62 13.32
C LEU A 350 -8.09 -5.95 14.75
N PHE A 351 -6.94 -6.62 14.92
CA PHE A 351 -6.39 -6.92 16.23
C PHE A 351 -5.69 -5.72 16.90
N LYS A 352 -5.34 -4.69 16.14
CA LYS A 352 -4.78 -3.43 16.66
C LYS A 352 -5.82 -2.43 17.12
N LEU A 353 -7.01 -2.45 16.52
CA LEU A 353 -8.18 -1.67 16.94
C LEU A 353 -8.53 -2.00 18.39
#